data_AF-A0A925LP61-F1
#
_entry.id   AF-A0A925LP61-F1
#
_cell.length_a   1.000
_cell.length_b   1.000
_cell.length_c   1.000
_cell.angle_alpha   90.00
_cell.angle_beta   90.00
_cell.angle_gamma   90.00
#
_symmetry.space_group_name_H-M   'P 1'
#
loop_
_entity.id
_entity.type
_entity.pdbx_description
1 polymer ?
#
loop_
_entity_poly.entity_id
_entity_poly.type
_entity_poly.pdbx_seq_one_letter_code
_entity_poly.pdbx_strand_id
1 'polypeptide(L)'
;MKKLLFNVLLVAAFMTGCAGNYYNVPTENFADKVKVLGIAPIFIDVESDIRYPQKDLLIQLSSDLNRKYEPQLVRKLKATGNFYTVVPLDGDPTKLFNSLMFRREKRDDATIQYNKYFWKDDELRSYIQKNSLDAVMLITVSGLTKNEKIYSSNSLTSLETDYNYLTLTAQILDASGTVLWEYPNFRRSFVAHSPLINLQYPDFSESDANLSRQTEVKFKTLDGIRRTLDHKRKDWLQRETQESEAYGEQFEEIISLIKFDLNGVKKNKSTATEPPRQSPVDASKSTEPGPEPSQTATPAPMPPQQSIEPAKATAISTEEAPATNSDEIVPATDSTR
;
A
#
# COMPACT_ATOMS: atom_id res chain seq x y z
N MET A 1 30.42 -31.01 -33.30
CA MET A 1 29.74 -31.02 -31.98
C MET A 1 29.94 -29.72 -31.17
N LYS A 2 31.14 -29.10 -31.13
CA LYS A 2 31.36 -27.83 -30.39
C LYS A 2 30.49 -26.62 -30.84
N LYS A 3 30.14 -26.52 -32.13
CA LYS A 3 29.27 -25.44 -32.65
C LYS A 3 27.79 -25.57 -32.27
N LEU A 4 27.33 -26.77 -31.89
CA LEU A 4 25.95 -27.02 -31.47
C LEU A 4 25.76 -26.65 -29.98
N LEU A 5 26.77 -26.95 -29.15
CA LEU A 5 26.80 -26.58 -27.74
C LEU A 5 26.85 -25.06 -27.52
N PHE A 6 27.55 -24.32 -28.39
CA PHE A 6 27.62 -22.86 -28.28
C PHE A 6 26.29 -22.17 -28.61
N ASN A 7 25.52 -22.71 -29.57
CA ASN A 7 24.18 -22.17 -29.89
C ASN A 7 23.15 -22.48 -28.82
N VAL A 8 23.21 -23.66 -28.18
CA VAL A 8 22.31 -23.99 -27.05
C VAL A 8 22.62 -23.11 -25.83
N LEU A 9 23.90 -22.81 -25.57
CA LEU A 9 24.29 -21.91 -24.48
C LEU A 9 23.88 -20.45 -24.76
N LEU A 10 23.96 -19.99 -26.01
CA LEU A 10 23.54 -18.64 -26.39
C LEU A 10 22.02 -18.46 -26.30
N VAL A 11 21.24 -19.48 -26.71
CA VAL A 11 19.76 -19.46 -26.61
C VAL A 11 19.28 -19.54 -25.16
N ALA A 12 20.00 -20.26 -24.28
CA ALA A 12 19.70 -20.27 -22.85
C ALA A 12 19.95 -18.90 -22.17
N ALA A 13 20.91 -18.12 -22.66
CA ALA A 13 21.21 -16.78 -22.13
C ALA A 13 20.18 -15.70 -22.53
N PHE A 14 19.41 -15.90 -23.60
CA PHE A 14 18.32 -14.98 -23.98
C PHE A 14 16.97 -15.30 -23.30
N MET A 15 16.87 -16.43 -22.59
CA MET A 15 15.66 -16.83 -21.87
C MET A 15 15.64 -16.40 -20.39
N THR A 16 16.72 -15.78 -19.88
CA THR A 16 16.70 -15.15 -18.54
C THR A 16 16.15 -13.73 -18.60
N GLY A 17 15.00 -13.56 -19.26
CA GLY A 17 14.16 -12.37 -19.17
C GLY A 17 13.15 -12.53 -18.03
N CYS A 18 13.62 -12.75 -16.81
CA CYS A 18 12.77 -12.76 -15.63
C CYS A 18 12.33 -11.32 -15.30
N ALA A 19 11.41 -10.77 -16.09
CA ALA A 19 10.66 -9.60 -15.70
C ALA A 19 9.85 -9.96 -14.45
N GLY A 20 10.36 -9.56 -13.28
CA GLY A 20 9.61 -9.52 -12.03
C GLY A 20 8.55 -8.43 -12.17
N ASN A 21 7.31 -8.83 -12.47
CA ASN A 21 6.30 -7.89 -12.91
C ASN A 21 5.54 -7.31 -11.70
N TYR A 22 6.14 -6.30 -11.06
CA TYR A 22 5.50 -5.45 -10.04
C TYR A 22 4.56 -4.40 -10.65
N TYR A 23 4.66 -4.23 -11.96
CA TYR A 23 3.79 -3.38 -12.74
C TYR A 23 2.53 -4.14 -13.14
N ASN A 24 1.39 -3.47 -13.01
CA ASN A 24 0.11 -3.98 -13.53
C ASN A 24 -0.05 -3.70 -15.03
N VAL A 25 0.87 -2.91 -15.59
CA VAL A 25 1.00 -2.60 -17.02
C VAL A 25 2.41 -2.97 -17.50
N PRO A 26 2.66 -3.20 -18.80
CA PRO A 26 4.02 -3.37 -19.31
C PRO A 26 4.92 -2.21 -18.89
N THR A 27 6.16 -2.50 -18.50
CA THR A 27 7.09 -1.49 -17.96
C THR A 27 7.38 -0.36 -18.95
N GLU A 28 7.36 -0.65 -20.26
CA GLU A 28 7.50 0.35 -21.31
C GLU A 28 6.33 1.34 -21.30
N ASN A 29 5.11 0.82 -21.12
CA ASN A 29 3.91 1.64 -21.01
C ASN A 29 3.91 2.44 -19.70
N PHE A 30 4.47 1.88 -18.61
CA PHE A 30 4.65 2.62 -17.36
C PHE A 30 5.56 3.83 -17.56
N ALA A 31 6.74 3.64 -18.17
CA ALA A 31 7.72 4.69 -18.43
C ALA A 31 7.18 5.80 -19.32
N ASP A 32 6.42 5.43 -20.36
CA ASP A 32 5.80 6.40 -21.27
C ASP A 32 4.65 7.18 -20.61
N LYS A 33 3.94 6.55 -19.66
CA LYS A 33 2.79 7.16 -18.95
C LYS A 33 3.19 8.04 -17.77
N VAL A 34 4.28 7.76 -17.06
CA VAL A 34 4.61 8.44 -15.79
C VAL A 34 5.91 9.23 -15.91
N LYS A 35 5.83 10.51 -16.28
CA LYS A 35 6.99 11.41 -16.32
C LYS A 35 7.07 12.27 -15.05
N VAL A 36 5.92 12.81 -14.63
CA VAL A 36 5.73 13.63 -13.43
C VAL A 36 5.04 12.79 -12.36
N LEU A 37 5.80 12.33 -11.36
CA LEU A 37 5.28 11.56 -10.24
C LEU A 37 5.08 12.45 -9.01
N GLY A 38 3.86 12.55 -8.51
CA GLY A 38 3.58 13.16 -7.20
C GLY A 38 3.71 12.13 -6.07
N ILE A 39 4.28 12.52 -4.94
CA ILE A 39 4.37 11.68 -3.73
C ILE A 39 3.45 12.28 -2.67
N ALA A 40 2.34 11.62 -2.37
CA ALA A 40 1.45 12.07 -1.30
C ALA A 40 2.12 11.89 0.08
N PRO A 41 1.71 12.65 1.10
CA PRO A 41 2.07 12.36 2.49
C PRO A 41 1.74 10.91 2.85
N ILE A 42 2.56 10.26 3.66
CA ILE A 42 2.36 8.87 4.06
C ILE A 42 1.14 8.80 4.97
N PHE A 43 0.14 8.02 4.56
CA PHE A 43 -1.09 7.84 5.30
C PHE A 43 -0.93 6.83 6.44
N ILE A 44 -1.78 6.96 7.45
CA ILE A 44 -1.99 5.94 8.47
C ILE A 44 -3.44 5.54 8.44
N ASP A 45 -3.69 4.26 8.21
CA ASP A 45 -5.02 3.70 8.27
C ASP A 45 -5.39 3.39 9.72
N VAL A 46 -5.98 4.37 10.41
CA VAL A 46 -6.35 4.26 11.83
C VAL A 46 -7.43 3.18 12.08
N GLU A 47 -8.20 2.83 11.05
CA GLU A 47 -9.26 1.82 11.11
C GLU A 47 -8.76 0.40 10.77
N SER A 48 -7.47 0.26 10.48
CA SER A 48 -6.85 -1.06 10.31
C SER A 48 -6.65 -1.76 11.66
N ASP A 49 -6.23 -3.03 11.63
CA ASP A 49 -6.08 -3.88 12.81
C ASP A 49 -4.83 -3.52 13.62
N ILE A 50 -4.77 -2.29 14.15
CA ILE A 50 -3.72 -1.80 15.05
C ILE A 50 -4.15 -2.12 16.48
N ARG A 51 -3.58 -3.18 17.05
CA ARG A 51 -3.82 -3.61 18.43
C ARG A 51 -2.69 -3.11 19.30
N TYR A 52 -2.92 -2.02 20.02
CA TYR A 52 -1.92 -1.47 20.94
C TYR A 52 -2.62 -0.72 22.09
N PRO A 53 -2.18 -0.88 23.36
CA PRO A 53 -2.88 -0.29 24.50
C PRO A 53 -3.04 1.23 24.44
N GLN A 54 -2.03 1.95 23.95
CA GLN A 54 -2.08 3.41 23.73
C GLN A 54 -2.14 3.74 22.23
N LYS A 55 -3.15 3.20 21.53
CA LYS A 55 -3.29 3.30 20.06
C LYS A 55 -3.14 4.74 19.52
N ASP A 56 -3.78 5.71 20.14
CA ASP A 56 -3.74 7.10 19.66
C ASP A 56 -2.34 7.72 19.72
N LEU A 57 -1.59 7.44 20.81
CA LEU A 57 -0.21 7.88 20.94
C LEU A 57 0.72 7.18 19.93
N LEU A 58 0.46 5.92 19.62
CA LEU A 58 1.18 5.18 18.58
C LEU A 58 0.92 5.79 17.19
N ILE A 59 -0.34 6.12 16.88
CA ILE A 59 -0.73 6.77 15.61
C ILE A 59 -0.01 8.12 15.47
N GLN A 60 -0.04 8.94 16.52
CA GLN A 60 0.63 10.24 16.52
C GLN A 60 2.15 10.07 16.31
N LEU A 61 2.79 9.18 17.06
CA LEU A 61 4.22 8.88 16.92
C LEU A 61 4.57 8.44 15.49
N SER A 62 3.76 7.53 14.92
CA SER A 62 3.96 7.06 13.54
C SER A 62 3.78 8.19 12.53
N SER A 63 2.81 9.09 12.74
CA SER A 63 2.56 10.23 11.85
C SER A 63 3.75 11.20 11.85
N ASP A 64 4.29 11.51 13.03
CA ASP A 64 5.44 12.39 13.18
C ASP A 64 6.69 11.81 12.50
N LEU A 65 6.92 10.50 12.65
CA LEU A 65 8.04 9.81 12.03
C LEU A 65 7.88 9.64 10.52
N ASN A 66 6.67 9.34 10.03
CA ASN A 66 6.34 9.33 8.61
C ASN A 66 6.73 10.68 7.98
N ARG A 67 6.26 11.79 8.56
CA ARG A 67 6.55 13.13 8.06
C ARG A 67 8.04 13.48 8.10
N LYS A 68 8.74 13.01 9.14
CA LYS A 68 10.20 13.18 9.28
C LYS A 68 10.98 12.48 8.17
N TYR A 69 10.54 11.29 7.74
CA TYR A 69 11.28 10.44 6.79
C TYR A 69 10.77 10.49 5.34
N GLU A 70 9.60 11.05 5.07
CA GLU A 70 9.08 11.34 3.72
C GLU A 70 10.13 11.97 2.76
N PRO A 71 10.90 13.00 3.16
CA PRO A 71 11.90 13.60 2.27
C PRO A 71 13.01 12.63 1.83
N GLN A 72 13.31 11.60 2.64
CA GLN A 72 14.28 10.56 2.30
C GLN A 72 13.78 9.73 1.12
N LEU A 73 12.53 9.29 1.15
CA LEU A 73 11.91 8.55 0.04
C LEU A 73 11.94 9.38 -1.24
N VAL A 74 11.52 10.63 -1.17
CA VAL A 74 11.50 11.55 -2.34
C VAL A 74 12.91 11.70 -2.93
N ARG A 75 13.93 11.86 -2.09
CA ARG A 75 15.33 11.96 -2.53
C ARG A 75 15.79 10.68 -3.22
N LYS A 76 15.52 9.52 -2.64
CA LYS A 76 15.92 8.23 -3.22
C LYS A 76 15.18 7.97 -4.54
N LEU A 77 13.89 8.29 -4.65
CA LEU A 77 13.13 8.20 -5.91
C LEU A 77 13.72 9.12 -6.99
N LYS A 78 14.06 10.37 -6.67
CA LYS A 78 14.74 11.28 -7.60
C LYS A 78 16.08 10.71 -8.07
N ALA A 79 16.85 10.12 -7.15
CA ALA A 79 18.15 9.52 -7.45
C ALA A 79 18.07 8.31 -8.39
N THR A 80 16.89 7.69 -8.56
CA THR A 80 16.72 6.61 -9.55
C THR A 80 16.85 7.09 -10.99
N GLY A 81 16.47 8.33 -11.28
CA GLY A 81 16.41 8.87 -12.64
C GLY A 81 15.30 8.28 -13.51
N ASN A 82 14.36 7.51 -12.96
CA ASN A 82 13.28 6.85 -13.71
C ASN A 82 12.17 7.82 -14.15
N PHE A 83 12.01 8.92 -13.42
CA PHE A 83 10.99 9.93 -13.64
C PHE A 83 11.63 11.23 -14.10
N TYR A 84 10.95 11.99 -14.97
CA TYR A 84 11.41 13.32 -15.34
C TYR A 84 11.43 14.26 -14.13
N THR A 85 10.40 14.16 -13.29
CA THR A 85 10.35 14.89 -12.02
C THR A 85 9.57 14.10 -10.97
N VAL A 86 9.97 14.27 -9.72
CA VAL A 86 9.30 13.72 -8.54
C VAL A 86 8.93 14.88 -7.63
N VAL A 87 7.64 15.06 -7.36
CA VAL A 87 7.10 16.21 -6.65
C VAL A 87 6.56 15.75 -5.30
N PRO A 88 7.13 16.16 -4.16
CA PRO A 88 6.48 15.94 -2.88
C PRO A 88 5.21 16.79 -2.82
N LEU A 89 4.09 16.17 -2.46
CA LEU A 89 2.82 16.85 -2.30
C LEU A 89 2.63 17.21 -0.83
N ASP A 90 1.99 18.35 -0.59
CA ASP A 90 1.66 18.80 0.75
C ASP A 90 0.17 18.58 1.05
N GLY A 91 -0.16 18.51 2.33
CA GLY A 91 -1.52 18.31 2.80
C GLY A 91 -1.60 17.58 4.13
N ASP A 92 -2.77 17.66 4.76
CA ASP A 92 -3.08 16.87 5.95
C ASP A 92 -3.31 15.40 5.53
N PRO A 93 -2.47 14.46 5.98
CA PRO A 93 -2.53 13.06 5.53
C PRO A 93 -3.87 12.40 5.87
N THR A 94 -4.43 12.71 7.05
CA THR A 94 -5.69 12.12 7.52
C THR A 94 -6.87 12.56 6.67
N LYS A 95 -7.02 13.87 6.42
CA LYS A 95 -8.07 14.41 5.55
C LYS A 95 -7.93 13.90 4.13
N LEU A 96 -6.70 13.86 3.60
CA LEU A 96 -6.45 13.37 2.26
C LEU A 96 -6.83 11.89 2.13
N PHE A 97 -6.38 11.04 3.06
CA PHE A 97 -6.74 9.62 3.09
C PHE A 97 -8.24 9.42 3.13
N ASN A 98 -8.96 10.07 4.05
CA ASN A 98 -10.41 9.97 4.17
C ASN A 98 -11.17 10.46 2.91
N SER A 99 -10.60 11.44 2.21
CA SER A 99 -11.19 11.95 0.98
C SER A 99 -11.02 10.98 -0.20
N LEU A 100 -9.81 10.40 -0.34
CA LEU A 100 -9.43 9.58 -1.50
C LEU A 100 -9.79 8.10 -1.33
N MET A 101 -9.76 7.57 -0.11
CA MET A 101 -9.95 6.15 0.15
C MET A 101 -11.43 5.77 -0.03
N PHE A 102 -11.67 4.71 -0.80
CA PHE A 102 -13.01 4.15 -1.01
C PHE A 102 -13.24 2.95 -0.10
N ARG A 103 -12.34 1.97 -0.17
CA ARG A 103 -12.41 0.75 0.64
C ARG A 103 -11.04 0.11 0.84
N ARG A 104 -10.99 -0.77 1.84
CA ARG A 104 -9.85 -1.63 2.15
C ARG A 104 -10.27 -3.09 2.04
N GLU A 105 -9.35 -3.93 1.60
CA GLU A 105 -9.51 -5.38 1.55
C GLU A 105 -8.29 -6.06 2.17
N LYS A 106 -8.49 -6.92 3.18
CA LYS A 106 -7.41 -7.77 3.70
C LYS A 106 -7.15 -8.89 2.69
N ARG A 107 -5.92 -9.01 2.23
CA ARG A 107 -5.45 -10.03 1.28
C ARG A 107 -4.48 -10.98 1.97
N ASP A 108 -4.45 -12.22 1.48
CA ASP A 108 -3.45 -13.24 1.82
C ASP A 108 -2.99 -13.85 0.49
N ASP A 109 -1.90 -13.33 -0.04
CA ASP A 109 -1.37 -13.72 -1.33
C ASP A 109 0.02 -14.33 -1.12
N ALA A 110 0.22 -15.56 -1.59
CA ALA A 110 1.48 -16.29 -1.45
C ALA A 110 2.01 -16.30 0.00
N THR A 111 1.12 -16.54 0.99
CA THR A 111 1.40 -16.56 2.44
C THR A 111 1.71 -15.20 3.07
N ILE A 112 1.53 -14.12 2.31
CA ILE A 112 1.77 -12.77 2.79
C ILE A 112 0.45 -12.05 2.94
N GLN A 113 0.18 -11.68 4.18
CA GLN A 113 -1.01 -10.92 4.54
C GLN A 113 -0.73 -9.42 4.46
N TYR A 114 -1.66 -8.67 3.88
CA TYR A 114 -1.56 -7.21 3.77
C TYR A 114 -2.93 -6.57 3.52
N ASN A 115 -3.00 -5.24 3.62
CA ASN A 115 -4.21 -4.48 3.29
C ASN A 115 -4.07 -3.88 1.88
N LYS A 116 -5.00 -4.21 0.98
CA LYS A 116 -5.12 -3.60 -0.33
C LYS A 116 -6.10 -2.44 -0.29
N TYR A 117 -5.68 -1.30 -0.84
CA TYR A 117 -6.47 -0.08 -0.87
C TYR A 117 -7.07 0.15 -2.25
N PHE A 118 -8.30 0.65 -2.26
CA PHE A 118 -9.00 1.12 -3.44
C PHE A 118 -9.39 2.57 -3.21
N TRP A 119 -9.20 3.38 -4.25
CA TRP A 119 -9.35 4.83 -4.19
C TRP A 119 -10.56 5.25 -5.01
N LYS A 120 -11.13 6.41 -4.69
CA LYS A 120 -12.23 6.99 -5.46
C LYS A 120 -11.66 7.70 -6.68
N ASP A 121 -12.08 7.27 -7.86
CA ASP A 121 -11.48 7.68 -9.13
C ASP A 121 -11.64 9.18 -9.41
N ASP A 122 -12.79 9.78 -9.07
CA ASP A 122 -13.07 11.18 -9.36
C ASP A 122 -12.27 12.14 -8.46
N GLU A 123 -12.15 11.82 -7.18
CA GLU A 123 -11.36 12.56 -6.20
C GLU A 123 -9.87 12.44 -6.49
N LEU A 124 -9.41 11.23 -6.85
CA LEU A 124 -8.03 10.98 -7.26
C LEU A 124 -7.68 11.75 -8.54
N ARG A 125 -8.55 11.70 -9.55
CA ARG A 125 -8.39 12.46 -10.79
C ARG A 125 -8.27 13.96 -10.52
N SER A 126 -9.18 14.49 -9.70
CA SER A 126 -9.17 15.91 -9.31
C SER A 126 -7.89 16.27 -8.57
N TYR A 127 -7.40 15.39 -7.71
CA TYR A 127 -6.14 15.57 -6.97
C TYR A 127 -4.92 15.58 -7.90
N ILE A 128 -4.84 14.65 -8.85
CA ILE A 128 -3.76 14.58 -9.86
C ILE A 128 -3.76 15.81 -10.77
N GLN A 129 -4.93 16.18 -11.30
CA GLN A 129 -5.08 17.34 -12.18
C GLN A 129 -4.72 18.66 -11.49
N LYS A 130 -5.20 18.85 -10.25
CA LYS A 130 -4.89 20.04 -9.44
C LYS A 130 -3.38 20.26 -9.25
N ASN A 131 -2.62 19.17 -9.16
CA ASN A 131 -1.17 19.20 -8.96
C ASN A 131 -0.37 19.06 -10.27
N SER A 132 -1.04 19.01 -11.44
CA SER A 132 -0.40 18.84 -12.76
C SER A 132 0.53 17.62 -12.84
N LEU A 133 0.06 16.48 -12.32
CA LEU A 133 0.81 15.23 -12.27
C LEU A 133 0.37 14.27 -13.36
N ASP A 134 1.25 13.35 -13.78
CA ASP A 134 0.85 12.21 -14.61
C ASP A 134 0.29 11.07 -13.76
N ALA A 135 0.92 10.85 -12.61
CA ALA A 135 0.53 9.86 -11.63
C ALA A 135 0.86 10.32 -10.20
N VAL A 136 0.23 9.68 -9.23
CA VAL A 136 0.52 9.87 -7.81
C VAL A 136 0.88 8.55 -7.14
N MET A 137 1.88 8.60 -6.27
CA MET A 137 2.24 7.53 -5.36
C MET A 137 1.55 7.76 -4.02
N LEU A 138 0.74 6.79 -3.61
CA LEU A 138 0.05 6.76 -2.33
C LEU A 138 0.69 5.66 -1.48
N ILE A 139 1.03 6.00 -0.23
CA ILE A 139 1.68 5.09 0.71
C ILE A 139 0.84 5.05 1.97
N THR A 140 0.56 3.86 2.49
CA THR A 140 -0.28 3.68 3.66
C THR A 140 0.38 2.73 4.65
N VAL A 141 0.57 3.23 5.87
CA VAL A 141 0.93 2.44 7.04
C VAL A 141 -0.35 1.88 7.66
N SER A 142 -0.37 0.58 7.93
CA SER A 142 -1.55 -0.12 8.44
C SER A 142 -1.19 -1.17 9.46
N GLY A 143 -2.11 -1.44 10.40
CA GLY A 143 -2.06 -2.54 11.34
C GLY A 143 -2.46 -3.87 10.70
N LEU A 144 -1.72 -4.91 11.04
CA LEU A 144 -1.97 -6.27 10.58
C LEU A 144 -1.64 -7.26 11.70
N THR A 145 -2.61 -8.12 12.03
CA THR A 145 -2.35 -9.33 12.83
C THR A 145 -2.12 -10.52 11.92
N LYS A 146 -1.01 -11.22 12.13
CA LYS A 146 -0.67 -12.48 11.44
C LYS A 146 -0.10 -13.49 12.43
N ASN A 147 -0.34 -14.77 12.16
CA ASN A 147 0.26 -15.87 12.91
C ASN A 147 1.72 -16.02 12.48
N GLU A 148 2.65 -15.97 13.44
CA GLU A 148 4.08 -16.10 13.17
C GLU A 148 4.77 -16.87 14.27
N LYS A 149 5.84 -17.59 13.91
CA LYS A 149 6.70 -18.31 14.84
C LYS A 149 7.97 -17.52 15.09
N ILE A 150 8.11 -16.98 16.30
CA ILE A 150 9.29 -16.23 16.73
C ILE A 150 10.16 -17.13 17.61
N TYR A 151 11.46 -17.12 17.35
CA TYR A 151 12.46 -17.87 18.11
C TYR A 151 13.13 -16.97 19.16
N SER A 152 13.57 -17.57 20.26
CA SER A 152 14.42 -16.90 21.23
C SER A 152 15.82 -16.65 20.66
N SER A 153 16.59 -15.79 21.33
CA SER A 153 17.94 -15.40 20.88
C SER A 153 18.91 -16.59 20.77
N ASN A 154 18.71 -17.65 21.56
CA ASN A 154 19.50 -18.88 21.49
C ASN A 154 18.90 -19.94 20.53
N SER A 155 17.76 -19.64 19.90
CA SER A 155 17.02 -20.52 18.98
C SER A 155 16.57 -21.88 19.55
N LEU A 156 16.62 -22.05 20.88
CA LEU A 156 16.21 -23.30 21.54
C LEU A 156 14.70 -23.32 21.84
N THR A 157 14.08 -22.15 21.94
CA THR A 157 12.66 -21.98 22.26
C THR A 157 12.00 -21.13 21.19
N SER A 158 10.71 -21.36 20.98
CA SER A 158 9.91 -20.62 20.00
C SER A 158 8.48 -20.50 20.47
N LEU A 159 7.83 -19.40 20.12
CA LEU A 159 6.40 -19.18 20.33
C LEU A 159 5.75 -18.90 18.98
N GLU A 160 4.72 -19.67 18.66
CA GLU A 160 3.89 -19.50 17.47
C GLU A 160 2.53 -19.00 17.90
N THR A 161 2.19 -17.79 17.51
CA THR A 161 0.95 -17.12 17.91
C THR A 161 0.69 -15.92 17.00
N ASP A 162 -0.43 -15.25 17.23
CA ASP A 162 -0.82 -14.05 16.51
C ASP A 162 -0.08 -12.82 17.05
N TYR A 163 0.70 -12.18 16.18
CA TYR A 163 1.42 -10.95 16.49
C TYR A 163 0.87 -9.78 15.67
N ASN A 164 0.88 -8.58 16.27
CA ASN A 164 0.43 -7.35 15.64
C ASN A 164 1.60 -6.52 15.10
N TYR A 165 1.49 -6.10 13.85
CA TYR A 165 2.52 -5.37 13.12
C TYR A 165 1.97 -4.07 12.55
N LEU A 166 2.85 -3.08 12.38
CA LEU A 166 2.65 -2.04 11.38
C LEU A 166 3.33 -2.48 10.08
N THR A 167 2.62 -2.42 8.97
CA THR A 167 3.10 -2.71 7.62
C THR A 167 2.93 -1.49 6.73
N LEU A 168 3.68 -1.44 5.63
CA LEU A 168 3.65 -0.35 4.68
C LEU A 168 3.26 -0.89 3.31
N THR A 169 2.27 -0.27 2.68
CA THR A 169 1.85 -0.57 1.31
C THR A 169 1.96 0.67 0.46
N ALA A 170 2.19 0.50 -0.84
CA ALA A 170 2.31 1.62 -1.77
C ALA A 170 1.63 1.30 -3.12
N GLN A 171 1.06 2.31 -3.75
CA GLN A 171 0.46 2.19 -5.08
C GLN A 171 0.77 3.45 -5.91
N ILE A 172 1.05 3.27 -7.20
CA ILE A 172 1.15 4.37 -8.17
C ILE A 172 -0.08 4.30 -9.07
N LEU A 173 -0.85 5.39 -9.11
CA LEU A 173 -2.09 5.48 -9.87
C LEU A 173 -2.07 6.67 -10.83
N ASP A 174 -2.68 6.49 -12.00
CA ASP A 174 -2.91 7.58 -12.96
C ASP A 174 -4.25 8.29 -12.73
N ALA A 175 -4.51 9.34 -13.51
CA ALA A 175 -5.74 10.13 -13.46
C ALA A 175 -7.03 9.34 -13.81
N SER A 176 -6.90 8.13 -14.34
CA SER A 176 -8.04 7.24 -14.62
C SER A 176 -8.39 6.33 -13.45
N GLY A 177 -7.60 6.34 -12.36
CA GLY A 177 -7.73 5.38 -11.27
C GLY A 177 -7.03 4.04 -11.56
N THR A 178 -6.33 3.93 -12.69
CA THR A 178 -5.61 2.70 -13.02
C THR A 178 -4.39 2.57 -12.11
N VAL A 179 -4.33 1.49 -11.34
CA VAL A 179 -3.14 1.12 -10.56
C VAL A 179 -2.05 0.66 -11.54
N LEU A 180 -1.04 1.49 -11.75
CA LEU A 180 0.07 1.21 -12.66
C LEU A 180 1.13 0.31 -12.03
N TRP A 181 1.34 0.46 -10.72
CA TRP A 181 2.30 -0.29 -9.91
C TRP A 181 1.78 -0.40 -8.47
N GLU A 182 2.07 -1.51 -7.81
CA GLU A 182 1.71 -1.72 -6.40
C GLU A 182 2.80 -2.47 -5.62
N TYR A 183 2.87 -2.18 -4.33
CA TYR A 183 3.71 -2.87 -3.36
C TYR A 183 2.91 -3.18 -2.08
N PRO A 184 2.92 -4.44 -1.64
CA PRO A 184 3.51 -5.58 -2.34
C PRO A 184 2.69 -6.01 -3.57
N ASN A 185 3.33 -6.68 -4.55
CA ASN A 185 2.68 -7.30 -5.72
C ASN A 185 3.21 -8.73 -5.90
N PHE A 186 2.35 -9.72 -5.68
CA PHE A 186 2.75 -11.13 -5.59
C PHE A 186 2.54 -11.94 -6.87
N ARG A 187 2.41 -11.26 -8.02
CA ARG A 187 2.17 -11.95 -9.30
C ARG A 187 3.32 -12.88 -9.75
N ARG A 188 4.51 -12.81 -9.14
CA ARG A 188 5.58 -13.83 -9.26
C ARG A 188 6.36 -14.00 -7.95
N SER A 189 6.78 -15.25 -7.71
CA SER A 189 7.34 -15.87 -6.50
C SER A 189 8.37 -15.08 -5.68
N PHE A 190 8.26 -15.23 -4.34
CA PHE A 190 9.23 -14.89 -3.27
C PHE A 190 9.57 -13.40 -3.09
N VAL A 191 8.55 -12.56 -2.86
CA VAL A 191 8.78 -11.25 -2.23
C VAL A 191 8.74 -11.45 -0.72
N ALA A 192 9.81 -11.14 0.00
CA ALA A 192 9.77 -11.11 1.45
C ALA A 192 9.20 -9.77 1.90
N HIS A 193 7.89 -9.70 2.19
CA HIS A 193 7.29 -8.47 2.71
C HIS A 193 7.65 -8.30 4.20
N SER A 194 8.68 -7.50 4.47
CA SER A 194 9.06 -7.18 5.84
C SER A 194 8.07 -6.17 6.43
N PRO A 195 7.57 -6.36 7.67
CA PRO A 195 6.78 -5.34 8.34
C PRO A 195 7.65 -4.11 8.65
N LEU A 196 7.01 -2.93 8.79
CA LEU A 196 7.71 -1.73 9.26
C LEU A 196 8.18 -1.91 10.71
N ILE A 197 7.30 -2.46 11.56
CA ILE A 197 7.66 -2.80 12.95
C ILE A 197 6.69 -3.84 13.53
N ASN A 198 7.22 -4.80 14.30
CA ASN A 198 6.43 -5.63 15.20
C ASN A 198 6.12 -4.85 16.49
N LEU A 199 4.84 -4.74 16.87
CA LEU A 199 4.39 -4.03 18.07
C LEU A 199 4.47 -4.90 19.33
N GLN A 200 4.63 -6.20 19.16
CA GLN A 200 4.67 -7.18 20.23
C GLN A 200 5.98 -7.97 20.21
N TYR A 201 6.27 -8.66 21.31
CA TYR A 201 7.38 -9.60 21.41
C TYR A 201 7.06 -10.69 22.43
N PRO A 202 7.52 -11.93 22.21
CA PRO A 202 7.50 -12.97 23.23
C PRO A 202 8.55 -12.69 24.31
N ASP A 203 8.17 -12.76 25.59
CA ASP A 203 9.10 -12.57 26.71
C ASP A 203 9.74 -13.90 27.14
N PHE A 204 10.62 -14.42 26.27
CA PHE A 204 11.38 -15.64 26.57
C PHE A 204 12.28 -15.48 27.80
N SER A 205 12.87 -14.29 27.98
CA SER A 205 13.80 -14.02 29.07
C SER A 205 13.12 -14.13 30.45
N GLU A 206 11.94 -13.54 30.61
CA GLU A 206 11.18 -13.67 31.86
C GLU A 206 10.66 -15.10 32.07
N SER A 207 10.25 -15.78 30.99
CA SER A 207 9.82 -17.17 31.06
C SER A 207 10.93 -18.08 31.57
N ASP A 208 12.13 -17.94 30.99
CA ASP A 208 13.33 -18.70 31.34
C ASP A 208 13.78 -18.39 32.78
N ALA A 209 13.75 -17.10 33.18
CA ALA A 209 14.11 -16.67 34.53
C ALA A 209 13.17 -17.24 35.60
N ASN A 210 11.88 -17.39 35.29
CA ASN A 210 10.87 -17.93 36.20
C ASN A 210 10.67 -19.45 36.08
N LEU A 211 11.44 -20.13 35.22
CA LEU A 211 11.24 -21.55 34.87
C LEU A 211 9.79 -21.85 34.44
N SER A 212 9.15 -20.86 33.83
CA SER A 212 7.77 -20.97 33.35
C SER A 212 7.72 -21.82 32.09
N ARG A 213 6.66 -22.62 31.96
CA ARG A 213 6.36 -23.37 30.72
C ARG A 213 5.63 -22.53 29.68
N GLN A 214 5.15 -21.35 30.07
CA GLN A 214 4.36 -20.47 29.21
C GLN A 214 5.11 -19.17 28.96
N THR A 215 5.30 -18.84 27.69
CA THR A 215 5.84 -17.56 27.27
C THR A 215 4.72 -16.60 26.93
N GLU A 216 4.71 -15.47 27.63
CA GLU A 216 3.73 -14.40 27.40
C GLU A 216 4.16 -13.49 26.25
N VAL A 217 3.17 -12.95 25.53
CA VAL A 217 3.38 -11.92 24.52
C VAL A 217 3.16 -10.56 25.15
N LYS A 218 4.14 -9.68 25.06
CA LYS A 218 4.09 -8.32 25.59
C LYS A 218 4.12 -7.29 24.48
N PHE A 219 3.53 -6.13 24.72
CA PHE A 219 3.66 -4.97 23.84
C PHE A 219 5.01 -4.29 24.07
N LYS A 220 5.66 -3.88 22.97
CA LYS A 220 6.80 -2.96 23.05
C LYS A 220 6.32 -1.64 23.64
N THR A 221 7.15 -0.98 24.42
CA THR A 221 6.81 0.37 24.93
C THR A 221 6.83 1.38 23.78
N LEU A 222 6.11 2.51 23.94
CA LEU A 222 6.13 3.60 22.94
C LEU A 222 7.56 4.13 22.71
N ASP A 223 8.36 4.23 23.76
CA ASP A 223 9.77 4.60 23.65
C ASP A 223 10.59 3.55 22.89
N GLY A 224 10.33 2.26 23.12
CA GLY A 224 10.97 1.18 22.37
C GLY A 224 10.63 1.23 20.88
N ILE A 225 9.35 1.47 20.55
CA ILE A 225 8.87 1.67 19.18
C ILE A 225 9.56 2.89 18.56
N ARG A 226 9.57 4.03 19.24
CA ARG A 226 10.25 5.25 18.77
C ARG A 226 11.72 5.00 18.50
N ARG A 227 12.44 4.37 19.43
CA ARG A 227 13.87 4.04 19.26
C ARG A 227 14.12 3.11 18.08
N THR A 228 13.24 2.14 17.87
CA THR A 228 13.34 1.19 16.74
C THR A 228 13.13 1.92 15.41
N LEU A 229 12.06 2.71 15.30
CA LEU A 229 11.74 3.44 14.07
C LEU A 229 12.69 4.61 13.79
N ASP A 230 13.32 5.19 14.82
CA ASP A 230 14.30 6.27 14.70
C ASP A 230 15.75 5.76 14.69
N HIS A 231 15.96 4.44 14.80
CA HIS A 231 17.29 3.84 14.82
C HIS A 231 18.04 4.20 13.55
N LYS A 232 19.21 4.82 13.70
CA LYS A 232 19.99 5.31 12.57
C LYS A 232 20.78 4.20 11.95
N ARG A 233 20.64 4.03 10.64
CA ARG A 233 21.45 3.10 9.87
C ARG A 233 22.91 3.51 9.97
N LYS A 234 23.81 2.54 10.11
CA LYS A 234 25.25 2.76 10.06
C LYS A 234 25.78 2.55 8.64
N ASP A 235 26.66 3.43 8.19
CA ASP A 235 27.34 3.30 6.91
C ASP A 235 28.45 2.23 6.97
N TRP A 236 29.11 1.92 5.85
CA TRP A 236 30.23 0.96 5.77
C TRP A 236 31.38 1.30 6.74
N LEU A 237 31.55 2.58 7.07
CA LEU A 237 32.48 3.09 8.08
C LEU A 237 31.94 3.07 9.51
N GLN A 238 30.81 2.39 9.74
CA GLN A 238 30.06 2.37 11.00
C GLN A 238 29.61 3.74 11.52
N ARG A 239 29.58 4.75 10.64
CA ARG A 239 29.10 6.09 10.98
C ARG A 239 27.59 6.12 10.93
N GLU A 240 26.97 6.74 11.93
CA GLU A 240 25.53 6.94 11.93
C GLU A 240 25.13 7.85 10.77
N THR A 241 24.20 7.38 9.94
CA THR A 241 23.60 8.15 8.86
C THR A 241 22.39 8.92 9.38
N GLN A 242 21.88 9.86 8.58
CA GLN A 242 20.62 10.53 8.92
C GLN A 242 19.40 9.64 8.68
N GLU A 243 19.57 8.48 8.03
CA GLU A 243 18.51 7.58 7.61
C GLU A 243 18.07 6.66 8.76
N SER A 244 16.77 6.46 8.90
CA SER A 244 16.25 5.39 9.75
C SER A 244 16.49 4.05 9.06
N GLU A 245 16.89 3.03 9.82
CA GLU A 245 17.03 1.67 9.32
C GLU A 245 15.66 1.11 8.89
N ALA A 246 14.65 1.18 9.77
CA ALA A 246 13.31 0.66 9.47
C ALA A 246 12.66 1.31 8.24
N TYR A 247 12.70 2.64 8.12
CA TYR A 247 12.18 3.32 6.92
C TYR A 247 13.10 3.13 5.71
N GLY A 248 14.42 3.10 5.93
CA GLY A 248 15.41 2.93 4.88
C GLY A 248 15.24 1.60 4.16
N GLU A 249 15.05 0.51 4.90
CA GLU A 249 14.78 -0.82 4.35
C GLU A 249 13.49 -0.83 3.52
N GLN A 250 12.37 -0.31 4.06
CA GLN A 250 11.10 -0.24 3.33
C GLN A 250 11.21 0.59 2.05
N PHE A 251 11.87 1.75 2.12
CA PHE A 251 12.04 2.61 0.95
C PHE A 251 12.98 1.99 -0.09
N GLU A 252 14.04 1.32 0.34
CA GLU A 252 14.94 0.62 -0.57
C GLU A 252 14.26 -0.55 -1.27
N GLU A 253 13.43 -1.30 -0.55
CA GLU A 253 12.60 -2.34 -1.12
C GLU A 253 11.66 -1.76 -2.18
N ILE A 254 10.81 -0.78 -1.82
CA ILE A 254 9.91 -0.09 -2.75
C ILE A 254 10.65 0.41 -4.01
N ILE A 255 11.80 1.06 -3.83
CA ILE A 255 12.58 1.63 -4.93
C ILE A 255 13.19 0.55 -5.81
N SER A 256 13.67 -0.55 -5.22
CA SER A 256 14.20 -1.68 -5.98
C SER A 256 13.15 -2.27 -6.93
N LEU A 257 11.88 -2.22 -6.53
CA LEU A 257 10.74 -2.75 -7.28
C LEU A 257 10.14 -1.76 -8.30
N ILE A 258 10.44 -0.46 -8.16
CA ILE A 258 10.07 0.59 -9.13
C ILE A 258 11.17 0.80 -10.17
N LYS A 259 12.38 0.27 -9.97
CA LYS A 259 13.51 0.51 -10.87
C LYS A 259 13.36 -0.25 -12.19
N PHE A 260 13.28 0.48 -13.30
CA PHE A 260 13.29 -0.06 -14.66
C PHE A 260 14.44 0.51 -15.48
N ASP A 261 15.04 -0.30 -16.36
CA ASP A 261 16.15 0.12 -17.22
C ASP A 261 15.62 0.84 -18.48
N LEU A 262 15.68 2.18 -18.46
CA LEU A 262 15.34 3.04 -19.59
C LEU A 262 16.17 2.73 -20.87
N ASN A 263 17.39 2.21 -20.73
CA ASN A 263 18.26 1.92 -21.88
C ASN A 263 17.89 0.61 -22.58
N GLY A 264 17.37 -0.37 -21.83
CA GLY A 264 16.84 -1.63 -22.38
C GLY A 264 15.61 -1.39 -23.27
N VAL A 265 14.71 -0.50 -22.84
CA VAL A 265 13.46 -0.18 -23.55
C VAL A 265 13.71 0.46 -24.92
N LYS A 266 14.69 1.37 -25.03
CA LYS A 266 15.05 1.99 -26.32
C LYS A 266 15.64 1.00 -27.32
N LYS A 267 16.33 -0.04 -26.83
CA LYS A 267 16.94 -1.07 -27.70
C LYS A 267 15.89 -1.95 -28.38
N ASN A 268 14.77 -2.22 -27.70
CA ASN A 268 13.65 -3.00 -28.26
C ASN A 268 12.78 -2.21 -29.25
N LYS A 269 12.77 -0.87 -29.18
CA LYS A 269 12.03 -0.01 -30.12
C LYS A 269 12.69 0.08 -31.51
N SER A 270 13.96 -0.32 -31.65
CA SER A 270 14.74 -0.25 -32.90
C SER A 270 14.56 -1.45 -33.85
N THR A 271 13.77 -2.47 -33.47
CA THR A 271 13.54 -3.68 -34.28
C THR A 271 12.10 -3.82 -34.80
N ALA A 272 11.24 -2.83 -34.58
CA ALA A 272 9.94 -2.78 -35.23
C ALA A 272 10.14 -2.40 -36.71
N THR A 273 10.17 -3.44 -37.54
CA THR A 273 10.28 -3.39 -39.00
C THR A 273 9.19 -2.47 -39.55
N GLU A 274 9.62 -1.44 -40.26
CA GLU A 274 8.79 -0.54 -41.06
C GLU A 274 7.95 -1.38 -42.04
N PRO A 275 6.59 -1.36 -41.97
CA PRO A 275 5.80 -2.02 -43.00
C PRO A 275 6.00 -1.27 -44.33
N PRO A 276 6.09 -2.00 -45.45
CA PRO A 276 6.42 -1.40 -46.73
C PRO A 276 5.38 -0.39 -47.15
N ARG A 277 5.87 0.83 -47.43
CA ARG A 277 5.15 1.97 -47.98
C ARG A 277 4.42 1.55 -49.26
N GLN A 278 3.10 1.38 -49.20
CA GLN A 278 2.27 1.26 -50.40
C GLN A 278 2.08 2.65 -51.03
N SER A 279 2.39 2.73 -52.33
CA SER A 279 2.22 3.91 -53.18
C SER A 279 0.74 4.21 -53.45
N PRO A 280 0.38 5.47 -53.75
CA PRO A 280 -1.02 5.89 -53.92
C PRO A 280 -1.57 5.47 -55.28
N VAL A 281 -2.82 5.03 -55.32
CA VAL A 281 -3.61 4.88 -56.56
C VAL A 281 -4.77 5.86 -56.49
N ASP A 282 -4.86 6.64 -57.56
CA ASP A 282 -5.85 7.68 -57.85
C ASP A 282 -7.28 7.15 -58.04
N ALA A 283 -8.22 8.00 -57.64
CA ALA A 283 -9.51 8.34 -58.24
C ALA A 283 -10.42 7.24 -58.86
N SER A 284 -11.64 7.13 -58.32
CA SER A 284 -12.84 7.38 -59.14
C SER A 284 -14.08 7.68 -58.29
N LYS A 285 -14.89 8.53 -58.92
CA LYS A 285 -16.06 9.27 -58.49
C LYS A 285 -17.31 8.51 -58.97
N SER A 286 -18.37 8.44 -58.17
CA SER A 286 -19.74 8.31 -58.70
C SER A 286 -20.79 8.67 -57.66
N THR A 287 -21.89 9.23 -58.15
CA THR A 287 -22.88 10.08 -57.50
C THR A 287 -24.28 9.44 -57.56
N GLU A 288 -25.09 9.65 -56.51
CA GLU A 288 -26.59 9.73 -56.46
C GLU A 288 -27.48 8.47 -56.67
N PRO A 289 -28.80 8.51 -56.32
CA PRO A 289 -29.50 9.01 -55.11
C PRO A 289 -30.51 7.98 -54.50
N GLY A 290 -31.24 8.40 -53.45
CA GLY A 290 -32.13 7.66 -52.52
C GLY A 290 -33.28 6.78 -53.10
N PRO A 291 -34.09 6.12 -52.24
CA PRO A 291 -35.03 6.86 -51.37
C PRO A 291 -35.25 6.30 -49.94
N GLU A 292 -35.57 7.20 -49.00
CA GLU A 292 -36.40 6.97 -47.80
C GLU A 292 -37.89 6.91 -48.21
N PRO A 293 -38.89 6.50 -47.37
CA PRO A 293 -38.87 6.34 -45.92
C PRO A 293 -39.58 5.05 -45.39
N SER A 294 -39.42 4.73 -44.11
CA SER A 294 -40.49 4.08 -43.33
C SER A 294 -40.35 4.39 -41.84
N GLN A 295 -41.40 5.03 -41.32
CA GLN A 295 -41.67 5.31 -39.91
C GLN A 295 -42.21 4.04 -39.20
N THR A 296 -42.60 4.21 -37.93
CA THR A 296 -43.22 3.27 -36.95
C THR A 296 -42.20 2.40 -36.18
N ALA A 297 -42.21 2.29 -34.85
CA ALA A 297 -43.17 2.70 -33.83
C ALA A 297 -42.47 2.88 -32.48
N THR A 298 -42.93 3.87 -31.72
CA THR A 298 -42.67 4.07 -30.29
C THR A 298 -43.51 3.08 -29.46
N PRO A 299 -42.95 2.39 -28.46
CA PRO A 299 -43.74 1.87 -27.34
C PRO A 299 -43.76 2.86 -26.17
N ALA A 300 -44.95 3.00 -25.59
CA ALA A 300 -45.37 3.93 -24.57
C ALA A 300 -44.69 3.74 -23.19
N PRO A 301 -44.83 4.73 -22.28
CA PRO A 301 -44.22 4.74 -20.96
C PRO A 301 -44.88 3.72 -20.01
N MET A 302 -44.06 3.00 -19.24
CA MET A 302 -44.56 2.21 -18.11
C MET A 302 -45.02 3.12 -16.95
N PRO A 303 -46.10 2.72 -16.24
CA PRO A 303 -46.73 3.49 -15.18
C PRO A 303 -45.90 3.58 -13.89
N PRO A 304 -46.15 4.61 -13.06
CA PRO A 304 -45.40 4.87 -11.83
C PRO A 304 -45.62 3.78 -10.77
N GLN A 305 -44.52 3.20 -10.28
CA GLN A 305 -44.54 2.39 -9.07
C GLN A 305 -44.79 3.27 -7.85
N GLN A 306 -45.81 2.87 -7.09
CA GLN A 306 -46.31 3.51 -5.89
C GLN A 306 -45.26 3.54 -4.76
N SER A 307 -45.11 4.71 -4.15
CA SER A 307 -44.52 4.89 -2.83
C SER A 307 -45.23 4.02 -1.80
N ILE A 308 -44.48 3.20 -1.08
CA ILE A 308 -44.90 2.64 0.20
C ILE A 308 -44.20 3.47 1.27
N GLU A 309 -44.96 4.38 1.89
CA GLU A 309 -44.62 5.05 3.14
C GLU A 309 -45.27 4.29 4.33
N PRO A 310 -44.95 4.61 5.60
CA PRO A 310 -44.41 3.66 6.56
C PRO A 310 -45.45 3.18 7.57
N ALA A 311 -45.33 1.92 8.00
CA ALA A 311 -46.07 1.43 9.16
C ALA A 311 -45.49 2.03 10.45
N LYS A 312 -46.26 2.93 11.05
CA LYS A 312 -46.12 3.44 12.41
C LYS A 312 -47.09 2.64 13.32
N ALA A 313 -46.78 2.61 14.62
CA ALA A 313 -47.46 1.97 15.75
C ALA A 313 -46.83 0.60 16.11
N THR A 314 -46.46 0.30 17.37
CA THR A 314 -47.12 0.68 18.61
C THR A 314 -46.12 0.71 19.78
N ALA A 315 -46.25 1.73 20.61
CA ALA A 315 -45.65 1.83 21.93
C ALA A 315 -46.38 0.92 22.92
N ILE A 316 -45.64 0.20 23.77
CA ILE A 316 -46.13 -0.27 25.07
C ILE A 316 -45.07 0.10 26.12
N SER A 317 -45.49 0.95 27.05
CA SER A 317 -44.83 1.26 28.32
C SER A 317 -45.04 0.14 29.32
N THR A 318 -44.01 -0.17 30.10
CA THR A 318 -44.07 -0.67 31.50
C THR A 318 -42.67 -0.40 32.06
N GLU A 319 -42.40 0.72 32.74
CA GLU A 319 -42.66 0.97 34.18
C GLU A 319 -42.26 -0.19 35.08
N GLU A 320 -41.01 -0.21 35.56
CA GLU A 320 -40.71 -0.59 36.95
C GLU A 320 -39.33 -0.06 37.37
N ALA A 321 -39.34 0.97 38.23
CA ALA A 321 -38.35 1.19 39.26
C ALA A 321 -39.00 0.71 40.58
N PRO A 322 -38.26 0.27 41.62
CA PRO A 322 -37.48 1.25 42.38
C PRO A 322 -36.22 0.73 43.13
N ALA A 323 -35.45 1.73 43.58
CA ALA A 323 -34.81 1.85 44.89
C ALA A 323 -33.49 1.11 45.21
N THR A 324 -32.47 1.96 45.41
CA THR A 324 -31.55 2.04 46.57
C THR A 324 -30.67 0.83 46.91
N ASN A 325 -29.35 1.04 46.86
CA ASN A 325 -28.60 1.23 48.10
C ASN A 325 -27.30 2.01 47.84
N SER A 326 -27.18 3.08 48.62
CA SER A 326 -25.95 3.78 48.92
C SER A 326 -24.98 2.80 49.59
N ASP A 327 -23.70 2.81 49.18
CA ASP A 327 -22.65 2.58 50.17
C ASP A 327 -21.51 3.58 49.96
N GLU A 328 -21.30 4.26 51.06
CA GLU A 328 -20.40 5.34 51.37
C GLU A 328 -19.06 4.73 51.75
N ILE A 329 -17.98 5.02 51.01
CA ILE A 329 -16.62 4.75 51.47
C ILE A 329 -15.82 6.05 51.36
N VAL A 330 -15.75 6.73 52.51
CA VAL A 330 -14.89 7.87 52.84
C VAL A 330 -13.48 7.35 53.21
N PRO A 331 -12.41 8.14 53.05
CA PRO A 331 -11.04 7.64 52.92
C PRO A 331 -10.31 7.49 54.26
N ALA A 332 -9.28 6.65 54.29
CA ALA A 332 -8.33 6.60 55.39
C ALA A 332 -7.19 7.62 55.14
N THR A 333 -7.18 8.66 55.96
CA THR A 333 -6.04 9.53 56.25
C THR A 333 -5.04 8.85 57.19
N ASP A 334 -3.75 9.14 56.94
CA ASP A 334 -2.61 9.19 57.86
C ASP A 334 -2.18 7.95 58.66
N SER A 335 -0.94 7.50 58.42
CA SER A 335 -0.01 7.25 59.53
C SER A 335 1.45 7.38 59.11
N THR A 336 2.05 8.44 59.63
CA THR A 336 3.48 8.69 59.74
C THR A 336 4.16 7.63 60.61
N ARG A 337 5.23 7.00 60.11
CA ARG A 337 6.44 6.81 60.91
C ARG A 337 7.68 6.64 60.03
#